data_AF-A0A967U3R4-F1
#
_entry.id   AF-A0A967U3R4-F1
#
_cell.length_a   1.000
_cell.length_b   1.000
_cell.length_c   1.000
_cell.angle_alpha   90.00
_cell.angle_beta   90.00
_cell.angle_gamma   90.00
#
_symmetry.space_group_name_H-M   'P 1'
#
loop_
_entity.id
_entity.type
_entity.pdbx_description
1 polymer ?
#
loop_
_entity_poly.entity_id
_entity_poly.type
_entity_poly.pdbx_seq_one_letter_code
_entity_poly.pdbx_strand_id
1 'polypeptide(L)'
;MNLNNLLQGYDCKLINGDKNKVVSGIEYNSKEVKENSLFVAVKGEKSDGHDYISDAVNRGAGVIVAEDTSKIQNTEAVTVVKVKDTLDALAYISSKFYGEPTKDITVTAVTG
;
A
#
# COMPACT_ATOMS: atom_id res chain seq x y z
N MET A 1 -9.94 -7.29 2.82
CA MET A 1 -8.97 -8.34 3.20
C MET A 1 -8.19 -7.91 4.45
N ASN A 2 -7.71 -8.82 5.30
CA ASN A 2 -6.94 -8.45 6.51
C ASN A 2 -5.49 -8.07 6.14
N LEU A 3 -4.98 -6.97 6.72
CA LEU A 3 -3.63 -6.45 6.45
C LEU A 3 -2.52 -7.47 6.78
N ASN A 4 -2.66 -8.25 7.85
CA ASN A 4 -1.67 -9.26 8.23
C ASN A 4 -1.50 -10.33 7.13
N ASN A 5 -2.60 -10.69 6.46
CA ASN A 5 -2.55 -11.65 5.36
C ASN A 5 -1.90 -11.03 4.11
N LEU A 6 -2.14 -9.75 3.85
CA LEU A 6 -1.53 -9.02 2.73
C LEU A 6 -0.01 -8.88 2.87
N LEU A 7 0.49 -8.77 4.11
CA LEU A 7 1.91 -8.61 4.42
C LEU A 7 2.60 -9.92 4.79
N GLN A 8 1.87 -11.04 4.82
CA GLN A 8 2.42 -12.33 5.23
C GLN A 8 3.55 -12.73 4.30
N GLY A 9 4.75 -12.95 4.84
CA GLY A 9 5.93 -13.35 4.06
C GLY A 9 6.65 -12.20 3.33
N TYR A 10 6.22 -10.95 3.52
CA TYR A 10 6.85 -9.77 2.94
C TYR A 10 7.74 -9.05 3.96
N ASP A 11 8.94 -8.62 3.55
CA ASP A 11 9.88 -7.89 4.42
C ASP A 11 9.41 -6.45 4.64
N CYS A 12 8.77 -6.20 5.78
CA CYS A 12 8.25 -4.89 6.17
C CYS A 12 8.34 -4.65 7.68
N LYS A 13 8.33 -3.38 8.08
CA LYS A 13 8.34 -2.95 9.48
C LYS A 13 7.08 -2.17 9.80
N LEU A 14 6.33 -2.61 10.80
CA LEU A 14 5.22 -1.83 11.36
C LEU A 14 5.79 -0.68 12.19
N ILE A 15 5.45 0.54 11.82
CA ILE A 15 5.87 1.75 12.54
C ILE A 15 4.82 2.18 13.55
N ASN A 16 3.53 2.09 13.17
CA ASN A 16 2.41 2.39 14.06
C ASN A 16 1.14 1.64 13.64
N GLY A 17 0.18 1.52 14.57
CA GLY A 17 -1.16 0.99 14.33
C GLY A 17 -1.25 -0.53 14.48
N ASP A 18 -2.26 -1.12 13.83
CA ASP A 18 -2.63 -2.52 14.00
C ASP A 18 -2.56 -3.28 12.67
N LYS A 19 -1.89 -4.44 12.69
CA LYS A 19 -1.82 -5.36 11.54
C LYS A 19 -3.13 -6.08 11.28
N ASN A 20 -4.10 -6.06 12.20
CA ASN A 20 -5.38 -6.74 12.04
C ASN A 20 -6.45 -5.88 11.35
N LYS A 21 -6.11 -4.69 10.84
CA LYS A 21 -7.04 -3.86 10.09
C LYS A 21 -7.55 -4.56 8.83
N VAL A 22 -8.82 -4.30 8.52
CA VAL A 22 -9.43 -4.71 7.26
C VAL A 22 -9.19 -3.62 6.23
N VAL A 23 -8.59 -3.99 5.10
CA VAL A 23 -8.35 -3.15 3.95
C VAL A 23 -9.48 -3.35 2.93
N SER A 24 -10.09 -2.26 2.48
CA SER A 24 -11.18 -2.24 1.49
C SER A 24 -10.71 -2.18 0.04
N GLY A 25 -9.52 -1.62 -0.20
CA GLY A 25 -8.91 -1.45 -1.52
C GLY A 25 -7.43 -1.07 -1.42
N ILE A 26 -6.72 -1.09 -2.54
CA ILE A 26 -5.32 -0.68 -2.64
C ILE A 26 -5.24 0.45 -3.65
N GLU A 27 -4.69 1.58 -3.23
CA GLU A 27 -4.57 2.77 -4.06
C GLU A 27 -3.15 3.32 -3.98
N TYR A 28 -2.56 3.70 -5.11
CA TYR A 28 -1.30 4.46 -5.14
C TYR A 28 -1.53 5.92 -5.58
N ASN A 29 -2.77 6.28 -5.92
CA ASN A 29 -3.22 7.62 -6.22
C ASN A 29 -4.12 8.11 -5.08
N SER A 30 -3.70 9.15 -4.38
CA SER A 30 -4.41 9.63 -3.20
C SER A 30 -5.86 10.04 -3.51
N LYS A 31 -6.14 10.47 -4.75
CA LYS A 31 -7.48 10.88 -5.19
C LYS A 31 -8.48 9.72 -5.27
N GLU A 32 -7.99 8.50 -5.42
CA GLU A 32 -8.81 7.29 -5.54
C GLU A 32 -9.05 6.60 -4.19
N VAL A 33 -8.34 7.05 -3.14
CA VAL A 33 -8.50 6.58 -1.77
C VAL A 33 -9.94 6.74 -1.30
N LYS A 34 -10.47 5.64 -0.77
CA LYS A 34 -11.74 5.56 -0.05
C LYS A 34 -11.50 5.13 1.39
N GLU A 35 -12.55 5.16 2.19
CA GLU A 35 -12.50 4.71 3.57
C GLU A 35 -11.92 3.29 3.71
N ASN A 36 -10.98 3.12 4.65
CA ASN A 36 -10.23 1.89 4.93
C ASN A 36 -9.37 1.38 3.76
N SER A 37 -9.03 2.22 2.78
CA SER A 37 -8.07 1.84 1.73
C SER A 37 -6.66 1.76 2.29
N LEU A 38 -5.84 0.93 1.66
CA LEU A 38 -4.39 0.90 1.83
C LEU A 38 -3.78 1.81 0.75
N PHE A 39 -3.12 2.87 1.19
CA PHE A 39 -2.41 3.77 0.30
C PHE A 39 -0.93 3.39 0.21
N VAL A 40 -0.40 3.21 -1.00
CA VAL A 40 1.04 2.99 -1.24
C VAL A 40 1.66 4.28 -1.78
N ALA A 41 2.58 4.85 -1.02
CA ALA A 41 3.32 6.06 -1.38
C ALA A 41 4.44 5.73 -2.38
N VAL A 42 4.07 5.45 -3.63
CA VAL A 42 5.02 5.14 -4.70
C VAL A 42 5.75 6.39 -5.16
N LYS A 43 7.09 6.34 -5.23
CA LYS A 43 7.88 7.40 -5.85
C LYS A 43 7.85 7.26 -7.37
N GLY A 44 7.08 8.11 -8.05
CA GLY A 44 6.99 8.14 -9.50
C GLY A 44 8.01 9.07 -10.15
N GLU A 45 8.11 9.00 -11.49
CA GLU A 45 9.02 9.85 -12.28
C GLU A 45 8.66 11.35 -12.23
N LYS A 46 7.35 11.65 -12.19
CA LYS A 46 6.82 13.03 -12.23
C LYS A 46 6.48 13.59 -10.85
N SER A 47 6.26 12.72 -9.86
CA SER A 47 5.77 13.11 -8.54
C SER A 47 6.08 12.05 -7.50
N ASP A 48 6.39 12.49 -6.28
CA ASP A 48 6.62 11.62 -5.14
C ASP A 48 5.31 11.32 -4.40
N GLY A 49 4.89 10.04 -4.36
CA GLY A 49 3.69 9.60 -3.65
C GLY A 49 3.72 9.93 -2.15
N HIS A 50 4.90 10.08 -1.56
CA HIS A 50 5.05 10.42 -0.13
C HIS A 50 4.50 11.81 0.20
N ASP A 51 4.49 12.73 -0.77
CA ASP A 51 3.97 14.08 -0.57
C ASP A 51 2.42 14.09 -0.50
N TYR A 52 1.76 13.00 -0.91
CA TYR A 52 0.30 12.85 -0.91
C TYR A 52 -0.25 12.02 0.26
N ILE A 53 0.61 11.57 1.19
CA ILE A 53 0.17 10.77 2.35
C ILE A 53 -0.90 11.53 3.16
N SER A 54 -0.71 12.82 3.40
CA SER A 54 -1.69 13.62 4.14
C SER A 54 -3.06 13.69 3.45
N ASP A 55 -3.10 13.78 2.11
CA ASP A 55 -4.34 13.76 1.34
C ASP A 55 -5.02 12.38 1.41
N ALA A 56 -4.25 11.30 1.31
CA ALA A 56 -4.76 9.94 1.46
C ALA A 56 -5.37 9.71 2.87
N VAL A 57 -4.68 10.14 3.93
CA VAL A 57 -5.20 10.05 5.31
C VAL A 57 -6.51 10.83 5.45
N ASN A 58 -6.57 12.06 4.95
CA ASN A 58 -7.79 12.90 5.00
C ASN A 58 -8.98 12.29 4.24
N ARG A 59 -8.72 11.47 3.22
CA ARG A 59 -9.74 10.75 2.46
C ARG A 59 -10.18 9.43 3.09
N GLY A 60 -9.55 9.03 4.19
CA GLY A 60 -9.91 7.83 4.95
C GLY A 60 -9.02 6.63 4.70
N ALA A 61 -7.78 6.82 4.24
CA ALA A 61 -6.80 5.73 4.21
C ALA A 61 -6.64 5.12 5.61
N GLY A 62 -6.90 3.82 5.73
CA GLY A 62 -6.75 3.09 7.00
C GLY A 62 -5.31 2.64 7.26
N VAL A 63 -4.54 2.49 6.17
CA VAL A 63 -3.17 1.97 6.15
C VAL A 63 -2.33 2.77 5.15
N ILE A 64 -1.12 3.14 5.54
CA ILE A 64 -0.11 3.79 4.69
C ILE A 64 1.10 2.87 4.56
N VAL A 65 1.53 2.62 3.32
CA VAL A 65 2.77 1.91 2.99
C VAL A 65 3.75 2.90 2.37
N ALA A 66 4.95 3.04 2.95
CA ALA A 66 5.94 4.02 2.53
C ALA A 66 7.38 3.52 2.70
N GLU A 67 8.30 4.00 1.87
CA GLU A 67 9.74 3.80 2.05
C GLU A 67 10.30 4.75 3.12
N ASP A 68 9.91 6.02 3.01
CA ASP A 68 10.29 7.05 3.96
C ASP A 68 9.10 7.48 4.82
N THR A 69 9.18 7.15 6.11
CA THR A 69 8.15 7.50 7.08
C THR A 69 8.42 8.82 7.81
N SER A 70 9.53 9.51 7.51
CA SER A 70 9.91 10.77 8.16
C SER A 70 8.92 11.91 7.91
N LYS A 71 8.25 11.89 6.75
CA LYS A 71 7.24 12.88 6.34
C LYS A 71 5.84 12.62 6.91
N ILE A 72 5.61 11.47 7.54
CA ILE A 72 4.28 11.09 8.02
C ILE A 72 4.00 11.78 9.36
N GLN A 73 3.17 12.82 9.29
CA GLN A 73 2.66 13.53 10.47
C GLN A 73 1.34 12.88 10.91
N ASN A 74 1.06 12.89 12.22
CA ASN A 74 -0.19 12.34 12.78
C ASN A 74 -0.41 10.83 12.54
N THR A 75 0.56 10.02 12.95
CA THR A 75 0.47 8.55 12.83
C THR A 75 -0.64 7.93 13.67
N GLU A 76 -1.16 8.60 14.70
CA GLU A 76 -2.13 8.01 15.66
C GLU A 76 -3.43 7.52 15.01
N ALA A 77 -3.86 8.13 13.91
CA ALA A 77 -5.11 7.78 13.22
C ALA A 77 -4.96 6.61 12.22
N VAL A 78 -3.73 6.29 11.78
CA VAL A 78 -3.50 5.39 10.64
C VAL A 78 -2.43 4.35 10.93
N THR A 79 -2.58 3.17 10.33
CA THR A 79 -1.55 2.14 10.42
C THR A 79 -0.44 2.44 9.41
N VAL A 80 0.81 2.44 9.86
CA VAL A 80 1.96 2.80 9.02
C VAL A 80 2.89 1.62 8.89
N VAL A 81 3.15 1.22 7.65
CA VAL A 81 4.03 0.11 7.28
C VAL A 81 5.19 0.67 6.48
N LYS A 82 6.39 0.51 7.01
CA LYS A 82 7.63 0.86 6.32
C LYS A 82 8.13 -0.33 5.50
N VAL A 83 8.46 -0.08 4.24
CA VAL A 83 9.03 -1.06 3.30
C VAL A 83 10.36 -0.56 2.76
N LYS A 84 11.13 -1.43 2.10
CA LYS A 84 12.37 -1.03 1.41
C LYS A 84 12.12 -0.47 0.02
N ASP A 85 11.08 -0.96 -0.65
CA ASP A 85 10.68 -0.57 -2.00
C ASP A 85 9.14 -0.58 -2.08
N THR A 86 8.55 0.57 -2.41
CA THR A 86 7.11 0.79 -2.51
C THR A 86 6.49 0.17 -3.76
N LEU A 87 7.23 0.08 -4.87
CA LEU A 87 6.75 -0.56 -6.10
C LEU A 87 6.67 -2.07 -5.93
N ASP A 88 7.71 -2.67 -5.34
CA ASP A 88 7.71 -4.11 -5.03
C ASP A 88 6.60 -4.45 -4.02
N ALA A 89 6.44 -3.63 -2.98
CA ALA A 89 5.36 -3.80 -2.01
C ALA A 89 3.97 -3.69 -2.67
N LEU A 90 3.77 -2.72 -3.57
CA LEU A 90 2.52 -2.58 -4.31
C LEU A 90 2.22 -3.83 -5.14
N ALA A 91 3.20 -4.35 -5.87
CA ALA A 91 3.05 -5.56 -6.69
C ALA A 91 2.68 -6.77 -5.82
N TYR A 92 3.40 -6.98 -4.72
CA TYR A 92 3.15 -8.08 -3.78
C TYR A 92 1.75 -8.00 -3.17
N ILE A 93 1.40 -6.85 -2.58
CA ILE A 93 0.14 -6.63 -1.87
C ILE A 93 -1.04 -6.74 -2.85
N SER A 94 -0.91 -6.19 -4.07
CA SER A 94 -1.94 -6.29 -5.10
C SER A 94 -2.18 -7.73 -5.54
N SER A 95 -1.11 -8.49 -5.76
CA SER A 95 -1.20 -9.91 -6.10
C SER A 95 -1.99 -10.69 -5.02
N LYS A 96 -1.69 -10.45 -3.74
CA LYS A 96 -2.43 -11.08 -2.62
C LYS A 96 -3.88 -10.63 -2.54
N PHE A 97 -4.16 -9.33 -2.68
CA PHE A 97 -5.49 -8.77 -2.52
C PHE A 97 -6.47 -9.24 -3.60
N TYR A 98 -6.00 -9.36 -4.85
CA TYR A 98 -6.82 -9.80 -5.97
C TYR A 98 -6.79 -11.33 -6.18
N GLY A 99 -6.23 -12.10 -5.24
CA GLY A 99 -6.32 -13.55 -5.24
C GLY A 99 -5.34 -14.25 -6.19
N GLU A 100 -4.18 -13.65 -6.48
CA GLU A 100 -3.11 -14.22 -7.30
C GLU A 100 -3.60 -14.76 -8.66
N PRO A 101 -4.27 -13.93 -9.49
CA PRO A 101 -4.98 -14.39 -10.69
C PRO A 101 -4.09 -15.06 -11.74
N THR A 102 -2.78 -14.79 -11.70
CA THR A 102 -1.78 -15.42 -12.59
C THR A 102 -1.53 -16.89 -12.29
N LYS A 103 -1.98 -17.42 -11.14
CA LYS A 103 -1.92 -18.86 -10.85
C LYS A 103 -2.93 -19.68 -11.64
N ASP A 104 -4.04 -19.06 -12.03
CA ASP A 104 -5.14 -19.73 -12.71
C ASP A 104 -5.18 -19.43 -14.23
N ILE A 105 -4.26 -18.61 -14.73
CA ILE A 105 -4.25 -18.15 -16.12
C ILE A 105 -2.83 -18.22 -16.70
N THR A 106 -2.68 -18.77 -17.90
CA THR A 106 -1.40 -18.73 -18.64
C THR A 106 -1.14 -17.32 -19.14
N VAL A 107 -0.09 -16.67 -18.63
CA VAL A 107 0.32 -15.32 -19.06
C VAL A 107 1.44 -15.43 -20.08
N THR A 108 1.18 -14.97 -21.31
CA THR A 108 2.19 -14.81 -22.36
C THR A 108 2.44 -13.33 -22.58
N ALA A 109 3.67 -12.85 -22.34
CA ALA A 109 4.07 -11.48 -22.62
C ALA A 109 4.76 -11.39 -23.98
N VAL A 110 4.30 -10.50 -24.87
CA VAL A 110 4.97 -10.16 -26.12
C VAL A 110 5.49 -8.73 -25.98
N THR A 111 6.80 -8.55 -26.13
CA THR A 111 7.47 -7.24 -26.15
C THR A 111 8.17 -7.06 -27.50
N GLY A 112 8.29 -5.83 -27.97
CA GLY A 112 8.95 -5.46 -29.24
C GLY A 112 10.10 -4.51 -29.01
#